data_AF-A0A920S9Z7-F1
#
_entry.id   AF-A0A920S9Z7-F1
#
_cell.length_a   1.000
_cell.length_b   1.000
_cell.length_c   1.000
_cell.angle_alpha   90.00
_cell.angle_beta   90.00
_cell.angle_gamma   90.00
#
_symmetry.space_group_name_H-M   'P 1'
#
loop_
_entity.id
_entity.type
_entity.pdbx_description
1 polymer ?
#
loop_
_entity_poly.entity_id
_entity_poly.type
_entity_poly.pdbx_seq_one_letter_code
_entity_poly.pdbx_strand_id
1 'polypeptide(L)'
;MVGRPDILELVTGVPSIFGDYSYRVVEIKSAKKLRESQMLQAALYNRVLGLVQGYEPPVFQMVNGDFEVVSVAMAEVEERLDIVLAEVKEIIDGKPVDFCYGAAGWPWESYVDSQAIVANDVSLIVGVGASVRENLMKSGYTTLQSIAQADENELVSIDRVGPSSAKKMVVSAQAIQSQKTTTERRSGRDS
;
A
#
# COMPACT_ATOMS: atom_id res chain seq x y z
N MET A 1 2.92 -0.58 -19.91
CA MET A 1 3.94 -0.28 -18.87
C MET A 1 5.33 -0.38 -19.49
N VAL A 2 6.27 0.45 -19.06
CA VAL A 2 7.69 0.39 -19.45
C VAL A 2 8.49 0.16 -18.17
N GLY A 3 9.49 -0.73 -18.21
CA GLY A 3 10.37 -1.07 -17.09
C GLY A 3 11.81 -1.18 -17.56
N ARG A 4 12.77 -0.90 -16.69
CA ARG A 4 14.20 -1.03 -17.00
C ARG A 4 14.85 -1.94 -15.96
N PRO A 5 15.16 -3.20 -16.31
CA PRO A 5 15.96 -4.04 -15.43
C PRO A 5 17.38 -3.50 -15.32
N ASP A 6 18.04 -3.72 -14.18
CA ASP A 6 19.44 -3.31 -14.00
C ASP A 6 20.37 -4.08 -14.93
N ILE A 7 20.24 -5.41 -14.97
CA ILE A 7 21.07 -6.32 -15.76
C ILE A 7 20.20 -7.40 -16.41
N LEU A 8 20.54 -7.71 -17.68
CA LEU A 8 20.10 -8.91 -18.37
C LEU A 8 21.30 -9.83 -18.56
N GLU A 9 21.26 -10.98 -17.90
CA GLU A 9 22.29 -12.02 -18.01
C GLU A 9 21.94 -12.96 -19.16
N LEU A 10 22.88 -13.20 -20.07
CA LEU A 10 22.71 -14.16 -21.15
C LEU A 10 22.84 -15.60 -20.62
N VAL A 11 21.87 -16.44 -20.94
CA VAL A 11 21.80 -17.85 -20.56
C VAL A 11 21.88 -18.72 -21.81
N THR A 12 23.03 -19.37 -22.02
CA THR A 12 23.25 -20.28 -23.15
C THR A 12 22.55 -21.62 -22.96
N GLY A 13 22.10 -22.25 -24.04
CA GLY A 13 21.50 -23.60 -24.00
C GLY A 13 20.04 -23.63 -23.57
N VAL A 14 19.44 -22.46 -23.31
CA VAL A 14 18.01 -22.29 -23.08
C VAL A 14 17.47 -21.41 -24.21
N PRO A 15 16.84 -21.99 -25.24
CA PRO A 15 16.42 -21.24 -26.41
C PRO A 15 15.33 -20.18 -26.12
N SER A 16 15.32 -19.14 -26.93
CA SER A 16 14.28 -18.11 -26.98
C SER A 16 14.03 -17.71 -28.44
N ILE A 17 13.18 -16.72 -28.69
CA ILE A 17 12.99 -16.19 -30.06
C ILE A 17 14.26 -15.57 -30.64
N PHE A 18 15.29 -15.33 -29.83
CA PHE A 18 16.57 -14.75 -30.25
C PHE A 18 17.62 -15.80 -30.68
N GLY A 19 17.34 -17.11 -30.50
CA GLY A 19 18.21 -18.22 -30.85
C GLY A 19 18.40 -19.22 -29.71
N ASP A 20 19.51 -19.96 -29.71
CA ASP A 20 19.84 -21.00 -28.72
C ASP A 20 20.29 -20.45 -27.35
N TYR A 21 19.77 -19.28 -26.99
CA TYR A 21 20.02 -18.59 -25.73
C TYR A 21 18.78 -17.78 -25.33
N SER A 22 18.72 -17.43 -24.06
CA SER A 22 17.72 -16.55 -23.47
C SER A 22 18.40 -15.56 -22.54
N TYR A 23 17.62 -14.66 -21.97
CA TYR A 23 18.06 -13.75 -20.93
C TYR A 23 17.35 -14.05 -19.61
N ARG A 24 18.05 -13.76 -18.52
CA ARG A 24 17.52 -13.75 -17.16
C ARG A 24 17.71 -12.37 -16.53
N VAL A 25 16.72 -11.92 -15.77
CA VAL A 25 16.79 -10.66 -15.02
C VAL A 25 17.70 -10.82 -13.82
N VAL A 26 18.58 -9.84 -13.60
CA VAL A 26 19.34 -9.65 -12.36
C VAL A 26 19.09 -8.22 -11.86
N GLU A 27 18.46 -8.09 -10.70
CA GLU A 27 18.08 -6.80 -10.10
C GLU A 27 18.91 -6.49 -8.86
N ILE A 28 19.45 -5.27 -8.75
CA ILE A 28 20.35 -4.90 -7.65
C ILE A 28 19.62 -4.00 -6.66
N LYS A 29 19.72 -4.33 -5.36
CA LYS A 29 19.14 -3.52 -4.28
C LYS A 29 20.20 -3.24 -3.22
N SER A 30 20.28 -1.98 -2.78
CA SER A 30 21.17 -1.56 -1.70
C SER A 30 20.77 -2.09 -0.31
N ALA A 31 19.53 -2.55 -0.15
CA ALA A 31 19.04 -3.10 1.10
C ALA A 31 19.58 -4.52 1.33
N LYS A 32 20.03 -4.82 2.55
CA LYS A 32 20.49 -6.16 2.94
C LYS A 32 19.37 -7.20 2.89
N LYS A 33 18.19 -6.86 3.43
CA LYS A 33 16.99 -7.69 3.37
C LYS A 33 16.11 -7.24 2.21
N LEU A 34 15.84 -8.16 1.28
CA LEU A 34 14.92 -7.93 0.19
C LEU A 34 13.48 -7.86 0.70
N ARG A 35 12.73 -6.86 0.23
CA ARG A 35 11.30 -6.70 0.52
C ARG A 35 10.48 -7.37 -0.57
N GLU A 36 9.27 -7.80 -0.21
CA GLU A 36 8.30 -8.35 -1.17
C GLU A 36 8.08 -7.42 -2.37
N SER A 37 7.90 -6.12 -2.13
CA SER A 37 7.73 -5.14 -3.22
C SER A 37 8.90 -5.10 -4.21
N GLN A 38 10.13 -5.36 -3.75
CA GLN A 38 11.31 -5.42 -4.62
C GLN A 38 11.32 -6.73 -5.43
N MET A 39 10.91 -7.84 -4.81
CA MET A 39 10.77 -9.12 -5.52
C MET A 39 9.68 -9.06 -6.58
N LEU A 40 8.53 -8.45 -6.27
CA LEU A 40 7.43 -8.24 -7.22
C LEU A 40 7.83 -7.33 -8.39
N GLN A 41 8.67 -6.31 -8.15
CA GLN A 41 9.23 -5.50 -9.22
C GLN A 41 10.09 -6.33 -10.18
N ALA A 42 11.00 -7.14 -9.64
CA ALA A 42 11.86 -8.01 -10.46
C ALA A 42 11.06 -9.10 -11.19
N ALA A 43 10.01 -9.64 -10.55
CA ALA A 43 9.08 -10.58 -11.16
C ALA A 43 8.33 -9.95 -12.35
N LEU A 44 7.90 -8.68 -12.23
CA LEU A 44 7.31 -7.95 -13.35
C LEU A 44 8.30 -7.82 -14.52
N TYR A 45 9.57 -7.51 -14.26
CA TYR A 45 10.58 -7.47 -15.32
C TYR A 45 10.80 -8.83 -15.96
N ASN A 46 10.83 -9.90 -15.15
CA ASN A 46 10.95 -11.27 -15.65
C ASN A 46 9.79 -11.63 -16.59
N ARG A 47 8.56 -11.22 -16.23
CA ARG A 47 7.36 -11.42 -17.04
C ARG A 47 7.38 -10.63 -18.35
N VAL A 48 7.75 -9.35 -18.29
CA VAL A 48 7.92 -8.51 -19.49
C VAL A 48 9.00 -9.07 -20.40
N LEU A 49 10.13 -9.51 -19.83
CA LEU A 49 11.19 -10.18 -20.58
C LEU A 49 10.67 -11.46 -21.24
N GLY A 50 9.88 -12.25 -20.52
CA GLY A 50 9.24 -13.45 -21.05
C GLY A 50 8.39 -13.19 -22.29
N LEU A 51 7.58 -12.13 -22.26
CA LEU A 51 6.80 -11.67 -23.41
C LEU A 51 7.69 -11.24 -24.58
N VAL A 52 8.81 -10.56 -24.30
CA VAL A 52 9.74 -10.06 -25.31
C VAL A 52 10.55 -11.18 -25.96
N GLN A 53 11.00 -12.17 -25.20
CA GLN A 53 11.85 -13.26 -25.71
C GLN A 53 11.08 -14.55 -26.04
N GLY A 54 9.77 -14.59 -25.80
CA GLY A 54 8.92 -15.78 -25.99
C GLY A 54 9.17 -16.92 -24.99
N TYR A 55 9.91 -16.65 -23.91
CA TYR A 55 10.22 -17.60 -22.85
C TYR A 55 10.37 -16.85 -21.52
N GLU A 56 9.45 -17.08 -20.57
CA GLU A 56 9.55 -16.54 -19.22
C GLU A 56 10.50 -17.42 -18.39
N PRO A 57 11.65 -16.89 -17.91
CA PRO A 57 12.55 -17.65 -17.07
C PRO A 57 11.83 -18.11 -15.78
N PRO A 58 11.98 -19.37 -15.34
CA PRO A 58 11.36 -19.87 -14.12
C PRO A 58 12.00 -19.29 -12.85
N VAL A 59 13.19 -18.68 -12.98
CA VAL A 59 13.96 -18.08 -11.91
C VAL A 59 14.58 -16.78 -12.39
N PHE A 60 14.49 -15.73 -11.58
CA PHE A 60 15.25 -14.49 -11.72
C PHE A 60 16.18 -14.30 -10.51
N GLN A 61 17.14 -13.39 -10.63
CA GLN A 61 18.12 -13.15 -9.58
C GLN A 61 17.99 -11.74 -9.02
N MET A 62 18.34 -11.60 -7.75
CA MET A 62 18.47 -10.33 -7.06
C MET A 62 19.80 -10.28 -6.33
N VAL A 63 20.46 -9.13 -6.33
CA VAL A 63 21.68 -8.87 -5.55
C VAL A 63 21.32 -7.95 -4.41
N ASN A 64 21.55 -8.37 -3.17
CA ASN A 64 21.26 -7.57 -1.98
C ASN A 64 22.42 -6.63 -1.60
N GLY A 65 22.21 -5.83 -0.55
CA GLY A 65 23.22 -4.90 -0.03
C GLY A 65 24.49 -5.54 0.55
N ASP A 66 24.49 -6.86 0.75
CA ASP A 66 25.66 -7.65 1.16
C ASP A 66 26.33 -8.36 -0.04
N PHE A 67 25.92 -8.02 -1.27
CA PHE A 67 26.35 -8.62 -2.54
C PHE A 67 26.02 -10.10 -2.70
N GLU A 68 25.07 -10.61 -1.92
CA GLU A 68 24.59 -11.98 -2.05
C GLU A 68 23.63 -12.07 -3.23
N VAL A 69 23.82 -13.11 -4.06
CA VAL A 69 22.91 -13.43 -5.17
C VAL A 69 21.78 -14.31 -4.64
N VAL A 70 20.59 -13.76 -4.60
CA VAL A 70 19.36 -14.44 -4.21
C VAL A 70 18.61 -14.86 -5.47
N SER A 71 18.37 -16.16 -5.61
CA SER A 71 17.53 -16.70 -6.69
C SER A 71 16.08 -16.76 -6.20
N VAL A 72 15.16 -16.22 -7.00
CA VAL A 72 13.72 -16.21 -6.69
C VAL A 72 12.99 -16.99 -7.78
N ALA A 73 12.21 -17.99 -7.39
CA ALA A 73 11.40 -18.74 -8.33
C ALA A 73 10.16 -17.93 -8.72
N MET A 74 9.88 -17.84 -10.01
CA MET A 74 8.73 -17.09 -10.52
C MET A 74 7.41 -17.65 -9.96
N ALA A 75 7.32 -18.97 -9.82
CA ALA A 75 6.16 -19.66 -9.26
C ALA A 75 5.84 -19.29 -7.80
N GLU A 76 6.82 -18.80 -7.03
CA GLU A 76 6.60 -18.38 -5.64
C GLU A 76 5.95 -16.99 -5.53
N VAL A 77 6.03 -16.19 -6.59
CA VAL A 77 5.61 -14.77 -6.57
C VAL A 77 4.56 -14.43 -7.61
N GLU A 78 4.29 -15.30 -8.58
CA GLU A 78 3.41 -15.00 -9.71
C GLU A 78 1.96 -14.68 -9.31
N GLU A 79 1.38 -15.45 -8.37
CA GLU A 79 0.01 -15.21 -7.91
C GLU A 79 -0.09 -13.83 -7.25
N ARG A 80 0.90 -13.50 -6.39
CA ARG A 80 0.95 -12.21 -5.73
C ARG A 80 1.16 -11.08 -6.71
N LEU A 81 2.01 -11.28 -7.73
CA LEU A 81 2.22 -10.31 -8.80
C LEU A 81 0.91 -10.03 -9.56
N ASP A 82 0.13 -11.07 -9.89
CA ASP A 82 -1.12 -10.91 -10.62
C ASP A 82 -2.16 -10.12 -9.81
N ILE A 83 -2.25 -10.38 -8.49
CA ILE A 83 -3.10 -9.59 -7.57
C ILE A 83 -2.66 -8.12 -7.57
N VAL A 84 -1.36 -7.84 -7.38
CA VAL A 84 -0.86 -6.46 -7.35
C VAL A 84 -1.07 -5.75 -8.70
N LEU A 85 -0.89 -6.44 -9.82
CA LEU A 85 -1.13 -5.86 -11.14
C LEU A 85 -2.62 -5.56 -11.38
N ALA A 86 -3.53 -6.38 -10.86
CA ALA A 86 -4.96 -6.10 -10.90
C ALA A 86 -5.30 -4.84 -10.08
N GLU A 87 -4.81 -4.76 -8.84
CA GLU A 87 -5.01 -3.58 -7.96
C GLU A 87 -4.46 -2.30 -8.60
N VAL A 88 -3.27 -2.35 -9.20
CA VAL A 88 -2.66 -1.19 -9.89
C VAL A 88 -3.49 -0.77 -11.10
N LYS A 89 -4.06 -1.71 -11.87
CA LYS A 89 -4.95 -1.38 -12.99
C LYS A 89 -6.21 -0.69 -12.51
N GLU A 90 -6.84 -1.17 -11.44
CA GLU A 90 -8.01 -0.51 -10.87
C GLU A 90 -7.71 0.94 -10.46
N ILE A 91 -6.55 1.20 -9.86
CA ILE A 91 -6.12 2.56 -9.50
C ILE A 91 -5.91 3.42 -10.74
N ILE A 92 -5.27 2.88 -11.79
CA ILE A 92 -5.09 3.58 -13.08
C ILE A 92 -6.45 3.91 -13.71
N ASP A 93 -7.42 3.01 -13.59
CA ASP A 93 -8.79 3.17 -14.09
C ASP A 93 -9.66 4.11 -13.20
N GLY A 94 -9.06 4.70 -12.16
CA GLY A 94 -9.69 5.74 -11.34
C GLY A 94 -10.31 5.24 -10.04
N LYS A 95 -10.05 3.99 -9.62
CA LYS A 95 -10.38 3.55 -8.26
C LYS A 95 -9.72 4.50 -7.25
N PRO A 96 -10.48 5.11 -6.33
CA PRO A 96 -9.91 6.02 -5.34
C PRO A 96 -8.92 5.26 -4.46
N VAL A 97 -7.79 5.90 -4.19
CA VAL A 97 -6.80 5.40 -3.22
C VAL A 97 -7.28 5.78 -1.82
N ASP A 98 -7.27 4.81 -0.91
CA ASP A 98 -7.62 5.02 0.48
C ASP A 98 -6.74 6.10 1.12
N PHE A 99 -7.36 6.99 1.89
CA PHE A 99 -6.68 8.01 2.67
C PHE A 99 -6.79 7.67 4.16
N CYS A 100 -5.67 7.29 4.76
CA CYS A 100 -5.54 7.12 6.21
C CYS A 100 -4.55 8.16 6.72
N TYR A 101 -5.01 9.02 7.62
CA TYR A 101 -4.21 10.10 8.19
C TYR A 101 -2.93 9.55 8.84
N GLY A 102 -1.78 10.14 8.51
CA GLY A 102 -0.46 9.75 9.00
C GLY A 102 0.04 8.40 8.47
N ALA A 103 -0.66 7.74 7.54
CA ALA A 103 -0.25 6.45 6.99
C ALA A 103 0.64 6.57 5.76
N ALA A 104 0.58 7.70 5.05
CA ALA A 104 1.35 7.91 3.83
C ALA A 104 2.75 8.47 4.13
N GLY A 105 3.74 7.99 3.38
CA GLY A 105 5.08 8.56 3.40
C GLY A 105 5.25 9.70 2.40
N TRP A 106 6.35 10.44 2.53
CA TRP A 106 6.79 11.42 1.54
C TRP A 106 6.89 10.78 0.13
N PRO A 107 6.45 11.45 -0.95
CA PRO A 107 5.92 12.82 -1.02
C PRO A 107 4.40 12.96 -0.85
N TRP A 108 3.69 11.86 -0.55
CA TRP A 108 2.22 11.83 -0.59
C TRP A 108 1.55 12.17 0.74
N GLU A 109 2.32 12.26 1.83
CA GLU A 109 1.85 12.57 3.18
C GLU A 109 0.86 13.73 3.22
N SER A 110 1.27 14.92 2.76
CA SER A 110 0.40 16.10 2.80
C SER A 110 -0.89 15.93 1.98
N TYR A 111 -0.84 15.22 0.85
CA TYR A 111 -2.02 14.98 0.03
C TYR A 111 -2.98 14.04 0.77
N VAL A 112 -2.49 12.89 1.23
CA VAL A 112 -3.31 11.88 1.91
C VAL A 112 -3.92 12.44 3.20
N ASP A 113 -3.15 13.17 3.98
CA ASP A 113 -3.64 13.81 5.20
C ASP A 113 -4.72 14.84 4.90
N SER A 114 -4.54 15.65 3.85
CA SER A 114 -5.56 16.62 3.43
C SER A 114 -6.85 15.93 2.99
N GLN A 115 -6.76 14.82 2.26
CA GLN A 115 -7.91 14.03 1.84
C GLN A 115 -8.64 13.41 3.03
N ALA A 116 -7.90 12.87 4.01
CA ALA A 116 -8.49 12.34 5.25
C ALA A 116 -9.20 13.42 6.08
N ILE A 117 -8.63 14.63 6.14
CA ILE A 117 -9.27 15.79 6.81
C ILE A 117 -10.58 16.18 6.11
N VAL A 118 -10.56 16.31 4.78
CA VAL A 118 -11.73 16.67 3.95
C VAL A 118 -12.83 15.61 4.07
N ALA A 119 -12.46 14.33 4.03
CA ALA A 119 -13.39 13.21 4.18
C ALA A 119 -13.89 13.01 5.63
N ASN A 120 -13.37 13.77 6.59
CA ASN A 120 -13.68 13.64 8.01
C ASN A 120 -13.45 12.20 8.52
N ASP A 121 -12.39 11.55 8.02
CA ASP A 121 -12.10 10.12 8.19
C ASP A 121 -11.82 9.73 9.65
N VAL A 122 -12.19 8.52 10.06
CA VAL A 122 -11.93 8.02 11.43
C VAL A 122 -10.44 7.93 11.79
N SER A 123 -9.53 7.87 10.82
CA SER A 123 -8.07 7.88 11.08
C SER A 123 -7.57 9.18 11.72
N LEU A 124 -8.35 10.26 11.71
CA LEU A 124 -8.03 11.49 12.43
C LEU A 124 -8.04 11.31 13.96
N ILE A 125 -8.60 10.20 14.46
CA ILE A 125 -8.64 9.87 15.88
C ILE A 125 -7.28 9.35 16.34
N VAL A 126 -6.77 9.92 17.43
CA VAL A 126 -5.50 9.49 18.01
C VAL A 126 -5.54 8.00 18.37
N GLY A 127 -4.57 7.23 17.87
CA GLY A 127 -4.48 5.79 18.09
C GLY A 127 -5.24 4.93 17.06
N VAL A 128 -5.92 5.54 16.09
CA VAL A 128 -6.53 4.83 14.95
C VAL A 128 -5.54 4.73 13.81
N GLY A 129 -4.75 3.65 13.82
CA GLY A 129 -3.91 3.28 12.68
C GLY A 129 -4.70 2.54 11.59
N ALA A 130 -4.05 2.25 10.46
CA ALA A 130 -4.67 1.65 9.27
C ALA A 130 -5.53 0.41 9.56
N SER A 131 -5.05 -0.55 10.37
CA SER A 131 -5.82 -1.76 10.67
C SER A 131 -7.08 -1.48 11.50
N VAL A 132 -7.01 -0.56 12.47
CA VAL A 132 -8.18 -0.21 13.28
C VAL A 132 -9.18 0.57 12.44
N ARG A 133 -8.70 1.49 11.59
CA ARG A 133 -9.53 2.19 10.59
C ARG A 133 -10.30 1.20 9.71
N GLU A 134 -9.61 0.20 9.14
CA GLU A 134 -10.24 -0.81 8.28
C GLU A 134 -11.35 -1.58 9.01
N ASN A 135 -11.09 -2.00 10.25
CA ASN A 135 -12.09 -2.69 11.08
C ASN A 135 -13.29 -1.78 11.40
N LEU A 136 -13.06 -0.50 11.73
CA LEU A 136 -14.12 0.47 11.96
C LEU A 136 -14.99 0.67 10.70
N MET A 137 -14.36 0.81 9.52
CA MET A 137 -15.06 0.98 8.25
C MET A 137 -15.91 -0.24 7.89
N LYS A 138 -15.41 -1.46 8.12
CA LYS A 138 -16.18 -2.70 7.94
C LYS A 138 -17.41 -2.76 8.86
N SER A 139 -17.32 -2.14 10.03
CA SER A 139 -18.44 -1.99 10.97
C SER A 139 -19.31 -0.74 10.72
N GLY A 140 -19.08 -0.02 9.61
CA GLY A 140 -19.88 1.15 9.22
C GLY A 140 -19.43 2.49 9.82
N TYR A 141 -18.40 2.50 10.66
CA TYR A 141 -17.86 3.73 11.25
C TYR A 141 -16.75 4.31 10.37
N THR A 142 -17.13 5.15 9.41
CA THR A 142 -16.21 5.70 8.41
C THR A 142 -15.77 7.14 8.71
N THR A 143 -16.50 7.86 9.58
CA THR A 143 -16.22 9.27 9.88
C THR A 143 -16.04 9.57 11.37
N LEU A 144 -15.37 10.68 11.69
CA LEU A 144 -15.32 11.24 13.05
C LEU A 144 -16.72 11.41 13.65
N GLN A 145 -17.72 11.76 12.81
CA GLN A 145 -19.10 11.92 13.28
C GLN A 145 -19.72 10.61 13.73
N SER A 146 -19.52 9.54 12.96
CA SER A 146 -20.02 8.22 13.32
C SER A 146 -19.44 7.75 14.65
N ILE A 147 -18.16 8.01 14.93
CA ILE A 147 -17.54 7.65 16.21
C ILE A 147 -17.99 8.57 17.35
N ALA A 148 -18.14 9.88 17.12
CA ALA A 148 -18.57 10.82 18.15
C ALA A 148 -19.98 10.52 18.69
N GLN A 149 -20.81 9.84 17.90
CA GLN A 149 -22.19 9.46 18.21
C GLN A 149 -22.37 7.97 18.56
N ALA A 150 -21.31 7.17 18.45
CA ALA A 150 -21.36 5.73 18.69
C ALA A 150 -21.53 5.39 20.18
N ASP A 151 -22.15 4.25 20.47
CA ASP A 151 -22.08 3.64 21.80
C ASP A 151 -20.70 2.98 21.97
N GLU A 152 -20.03 3.27 23.10
CA GLU A 152 -18.74 2.65 23.44
C GLU A 152 -18.83 1.11 23.43
N ASN A 153 -19.97 0.52 23.81
CA ASN A 153 -20.15 -0.93 23.82
C ASN A 153 -20.17 -1.54 22.42
N GLU A 154 -20.72 -0.82 21.43
CA GLU A 154 -20.70 -1.25 20.03
C GLU A 154 -19.26 -1.24 19.51
N LEU A 155 -18.49 -0.20 19.84
CA LEU A 155 -17.09 -0.10 19.43
C LEU A 155 -16.21 -1.20 20.03
N VAL A 156 -16.48 -1.63 21.27
CA VAL A 156 -15.73 -2.73 21.92
C VAL A 156 -15.90 -4.07 21.20
N SER A 157 -16.98 -4.25 20.43
CA SER A 157 -17.19 -5.46 19.63
C SER A 157 -16.29 -5.52 18.39
N ILE A 158 -15.62 -4.41 18.03
CA ILE A 158 -14.78 -4.31 16.85
C ILE A 158 -13.38 -4.86 17.16
N ASP A 159 -12.87 -5.70 16.26
CA ASP A 159 -11.54 -6.30 16.41
C ASP A 159 -10.46 -5.21 16.64
N ARG A 160 -9.60 -5.46 17.63
CA ARG A 160 -8.54 -4.55 18.14
C ARG A 160 -9.03 -3.28 18.84
N VAL A 161 -10.32 -3.17 19.17
CA VAL A 161 -10.87 -2.05 19.96
C VAL A 161 -11.25 -2.55 21.36
N GLY A 162 -10.41 -2.24 22.36
CA GLY A 162 -10.74 -2.53 23.76
C GLY A 162 -11.55 -1.41 24.43
N PRO A 163 -12.12 -1.64 25.63
CA PRO A 163 -12.96 -0.65 26.34
C PRO A 163 -12.27 0.71 26.56
N SER A 164 -10.99 0.70 26.93
CA SER A 164 -10.22 1.95 27.09
C SER A 164 -10.03 2.68 25.76
N SER A 165 -9.84 1.94 24.67
CA SER A 165 -9.68 2.51 23.33
C SER A 165 -11.00 3.10 22.83
N ALA A 166 -12.10 2.37 22.95
CA ALA A 166 -13.44 2.85 22.56
C ALA A 166 -13.78 4.19 23.21
N LYS A 167 -13.61 4.28 24.53
CA LYS A 167 -13.82 5.54 25.27
C LYS A 167 -12.94 6.68 24.76
N LYS A 168 -11.64 6.42 24.56
CA LYS A 168 -10.70 7.43 24.04
C LYS A 168 -11.08 7.88 22.64
N MET A 169 -11.55 6.96 21.79
CA MET A 169 -11.98 7.27 20.42
C MET A 169 -13.18 8.21 20.41
N VAL A 170 -14.23 7.91 21.19
CA VAL A 170 -15.42 8.76 21.30
C VAL A 170 -15.06 10.16 21.80
N VAL A 171 -14.31 10.25 22.89
CA VAL A 171 -13.88 11.54 23.47
C VAL A 171 -13.01 12.34 22.48
N SER A 172 -12.07 11.68 21.81
CA SER A 172 -11.22 12.33 20.81
C SER A 172 -12.03 12.83 19.62
N ALA A 173 -12.97 12.03 19.12
CA ALA A 173 -13.84 12.42 18.01
C ALA A 173 -14.70 13.65 18.36
N GLN A 174 -15.32 13.65 19.55
CA GLN A 174 -16.11 14.77 20.05
C GLN A 174 -15.29 16.06 20.21
N ALA A 175 -14.06 15.95 20.73
CA ALA A 175 -13.16 17.10 20.89
C ALA A 175 -12.77 17.71 19.52
N ILE A 176 -12.39 16.87 18.55
CA ILE A 176 -12.00 17.33 17.21
C ILE A 176 -13.18 18.03 16.51
N GLN A 177 -14.40 17.49 16.61
CA GLN A 177 -15.58 18.13 16.04
C GLN A 177 -15.92 19.48 16.69
N SER A 178 -15.79 19.55 18.02
CA SER A 178 -16.04 20.79 18.77
C SER A 178 -15.04 21.90 18.40
N GLN A 179 -13.79 21.54 18.12
CA GLN A 179 -12.78 22.51 17.64
C GLN A 179 -13.07 22.99 16.22
N LYS A 180 -13.46 22.10 15.29
CA LYS A 180 -13.86 22.48 13.92
C LYS A 180 -15.00 23.50 13.94
N THR A 181 -16.09 23.20 14.66
CA THR A 181 -17.27 24.09 14.76
C THR A 181 -16.95 25.45 15.39
N THR A 182 -16.03 25.50 16.36
CA THR A 182 -15.63 26.77 16.98
C THR A 182 -14.77 27.63 16.05
N THR A 183 -13.96 27.00 15.20
CA THR A 183 -13.08 27.68 14.23
C THR A 183 -13.89 28.23 13.06
N GLU A 184 -14.84 27.46 12.53
CA GLU A 184 -15.78 27.89 11.49
C GLU A 184 -16.66 29.07 11.96
N ARG A 185 -17.17 29.02 13.20
CA ARG A 185 -17.95 30.12 13.81
C ARG A 185 -17.17 31.42 13.97
N ARG A 186 -15.84 31.36 14.09
CA ARG A 186 -14.98 32.56 14.12
C ARG A 186 -14.78 33.12 12.71
N SER A 187 -14.57 32.27 11.71
CA SER A 187 -14.40 32.72 10.31
C SER A 187 -15.66 33.37 9.70
N GLY A 188 -16.86 32.99 10.15
CA GLY A 188 -18.13 33.58 9.68
C GLY A 188 -18.61 34.83 10.42
N ARG A 189 -17.85 35.35 11.40
CA ARG A 189 -18.17 36.61 12.11
C ARG A 189 -17.39 37.82 11.60
N ASP A 190 -16.39 37.60 10.74
CA ASP A 190 -15.56 38.64 10.12
C ASP A 190 -15.91 38.86 8.63
N SER A 191 -17.14 38.51 8.21
CA SER A 191 -17.69 38.74 6.86
C SER A 191 -18.79 39.79 6.86
#